data_AF-A0A8S9P610-F1
#
_entry.id   AF-A0A8S9P610-F1
#
_cell.length_a   1.000
_cell.length_b   1.000
_cell.length_c   1.000
_cell.angle_alpha   90.00
_cell.angle_beta   90.00
_cell.angle_gamma   90.00
#
_symmetry.space_group_name_H-M   'P 1'
#
loop_
_entity.id
_entity.type
_entity.pdbx_description
1 polymer ?
#
loop_
_entity_poly.entity_id
_entity_poly.type
_entity_poly.pdbx_seq_one_letter_code
_entity_poly.pdbx_strand_id
1 'polypeptide(L)' 'MQLQPGKVRRVMSVSNNKLSVHFEAIEARLLRASFSAFVDVLTLATKTIQEFRED' A
#
# COMPACT_ATOMS: atom_id res chain seq x y z
N MET A 1 5.32 -1.37 -14.01
CA MET A 1 6.64 -1.30 -13.33
C MET A 1 6.69 -2.47 -12.36
N GLN A 2 7.36 -3.57 -12.70
CA GLN A 2 7.53 -4.67 -11.74
C GLN A 2 8.61 -4.27 -10.73
N LEU A 3 8.30 -4.38 -9.44
CA LEU A 3 9.26 -4.16 -8.37
C LEU A 3 10.33 -5.26 -8.47
N GLN A 4 11.57 -4.87 -8.74
CA GLN A 4 12.67 -5.84 -8.75
C GLN A 4 12.85 -6.42 -7.34
N PRO A 5 12.95 -7.76 -7.20
CA PRO A 5 13.16 -8.40 -5.90
C PRO A 5 14.37 -7.78 -5.18
N GLY A 6 14.19 -7.41 -3.91
CA GLY A 6 15.25 -6.86 -3.06
C GLY A 6 15.47 -5.35 -3.14
N LYS A 7 14.85 -4.62 -4.10
CA LYS A 7 15.00 -3.15 -4.18
C LYS A 7 13.96 -2.37 -3.40
N VAL A 8 12.83 -3.02 -3.10
CA VAL A 8 11.72 -2.48 -2.31
C VAL A 8 11.20 -3.58 -1.40
N ARG A 9 10.93 -3.26 -0.13
CA ARG A 9 10.24 -4.14 0.82
C ARG A 9 9.04 -3.40 1.40
N ARG A 10 7.92 -4.13 1.52
CA ARG A 10 6.67 -3.66 2.10
C ARG A 10 6.18 -4.68 3.11
N VAL A 11 6.03 -4.28 4.36
CA VAL A 11 5.49 -5.12 5.44
C VAL A 11 4.18 -4.50 5.91
N MET A 12 3.13 -5.32 6.01
CA MET A 12 1.79 -4.89 6.39
C MET A 12 1.34 -5.65 7.64
N SER A 13 0.70 -4.94 8.55
CA SER A 13 0.07 -5.51 9.74
C SER A 13 -1.22 -4.79 10.06
N VAL A 14 -2.21 -5.51 10.58
CA VAL A 14 -3.47 -4.95 11.08
C VAL A 14 -3.57 -5.21 12.56
N SER A 15 -3.85 -4.16 13.34
CA SER A 15 -4.12 -4.26 14.78
C SER A 15 -5.06 -3.14 15.18
N ASN A 16 -6.04 -3.40 16.05
CA ASN A 16 -6.97 -2.38 16.58
C ASN A 16 -7.57 -1.47 15.50
N ASN A 17 -8.11 -2.07 14.43
CA ASN A 17 -8.68 -1.35 13.28
C ASN A 17 -7.72 -0.39 12.56
N LYS A 18 -6.40 -0.53 12.78
CA LYS A 18 -5.35 0.24 12.12
C LYS A 18 -4.55 -0.65 11.18
N LEU A 19 -4.56 -0.30 9.90
CA LEU A 19 -3.61 -0.82 8.91
C LEU A 19 -2.29 -0.04 9.04
N SER A 20 -1.22 -0.74 9.40
CA SER A 20 0.14 -0.19 9.43
C SER A 20 0.95 -0.80 8.28
N VAL A 21 1.59 0.06 7.49
CA VAL A 21 2.40 -0.37 6.34
C VAL A 21 3.77 0.28 6.42
N HIS A 22 4.81 -0.54 6.51
CA HIS A 22 6.20 -0.11 6.45
C HIS A 22 6.72 -0.29 5.04
N PHE A 23 7.33 0.75 4.49
CA PHE A 23 8.00 0.73 3.19
C PHE A 23 9.47 1.04 3.38
N GLU A 24 10.32 0.30 2.69
CA GLU A 24 11.69 0.69 2.47
C GLU A 24 12.11 0.41 1.03
N ALA A 25 13.07 1.19 0.55
CA ALA A 25 13.68 0.99 -0.75
C ALA A 25 15.10 1.52 -0.76
N ILE A 26 15.92 0.98 -1.67
CA ILE A 26 17.32 1.41 -1.86
C ILE A 26 17.39 2.80 -2.52
N GLU A 27 16.37 3.17 -3.30
CA GLU A 27 16.28 4.47 -3.97
C GLU A 27 14.98 5.19 -3.59
N ALA A 28 15.08 6.50 -3.35
CA ALA A 28 13.91 7.35 -3.07
C ALA A 28 12.83 7.28 -4.18
N ARG A 29 13.25 7.15 -5.44
CA ARG A 29 12.33 7.00 -6.58
C ARG A 29 11.51 5.71 -6.49
N LEU A 30 12.14 4.62 -6.06
CA LEU A 30 11.47 3.33 -5.90
C LEU A 30 10.50 3.37 -4.71
N LEU A 31 10.90 4.02 -3.61
CA LEU A 31 10.00 4.26 -2.47
C LEU A 31 8.75 5.03 -2.91
N ARG A 32 8.94 6.15 -3.63
CA ARG A 32 7.83 6.96 -4.15
C ARG A 32 6.91 6.15 -5.05
N ALA A 33 7.48 5.43 -6.02
CA ALA A 33 6.68 4.61 -6.95
C ALA A 33 5.88 3.52 -6.21
N SER A 34 6.51 2.83 -5.27
CA SER A 34 5.85 1.78 -4.48
C SER A 34 4.76 2.32 -3.55
N PHE A 35 5.00 3.48 -2.93
CA PHE A 35 4.03 4.13 -2.06
C PHE A 35 2.82 4.61 -2.86
N SER A 36 3.04 5.35 -3.97
CA SER A 36 1.95 5.83 -4.83
C SER A 36 1.06 4.68 -5.32
N ALA A 37 1.67 3.61 -5.84
CA ALA A 37 0.92 2.45 -6.31
C ALA A 37 0.09 1.79 -5.18
N PHE A 38 0.59 1.77 -3.95
CA PHE A 38 -0.18 1.28 -2.80
C PHE A 38 -1.36 2.19 -2.48
N VAL A 39 -1.17 3.50 -2.47
CA VAL A 39 -2.24 4.47 -2.14
C VAL A 39 -3.36 4.44 -3.19
N ASP A 40 -3.02 4.23 -4.48
CA ASP A 40 -4.01 4.06 -5.54
C ASP A 40 -4.92 2.84 -5.25
N VAL A 41 -4.32 1.70 -4.91
CA VAL A 41 -5.06 0.48 -4.56
C VAL A 41 -5.84 0.64 -3.25
N LEU A 42 -5.26 1.26 -2.23
CA LEU A 42 -5.95 1.53 -0.97
C LEU A 42 -7.16 2.43 -1.19
N THR A 43 -7.02 3.46 -2.00
CA THR A 43 -8.12 4.36 -2.37
C THR A 43 -9.24 3.58 -3.04
N LEU A 44 -8.92 2.73 -4.02
CA LEU A 44 -9.90 1.88 -4.67
C LEU A 44 -10.62 0.97 -3.66
N ALA A 45 -9.88 0.27 -2.81
CA ALA A 45 -10.45 -0.61 -1.78
C ALA A 45 -11.37 0.16 -0.82
N THR A 46 -10.98 1.35 -0.37
CA THR A 46 -11.83 2.18 0.49
C THR A 46 -13.10 2.63 -0.22
N LYS A 47 -13.04 3.02 -1.50
CA LYS A 47 -14.22 3.39 -2.29
C LYS A 47 -15.16 2.21 -2.48
N THR A 48 -14.62 1.02 -2.78
CA THR A 48 -15.40 -0.21 -2.89
C THR A 48 -16.11 -0.53 -1.58
N ILE A 49 -15.43 -0.49 -0.44
CA ILE A 49 -16.08 -0.69 0.86
C ILE A 49 -17.15 0.38 1.10
N GLN A 50 -16.88 1.63 0.70
CA GLN A 50 -17.85 2.71 0.90
C GLN A 50 -19.14 2.52 0.08
N GLU A 51 -19.02 2.00 -1.14
CA GLU A 51 -20.12 1.78 -2.08
C GLU A 51 -20.95 0.54 -1.74
N PHE A 52 -20.30 -0.53 -1.29
CA PHE A 52 -20.91 -1.86 -1.15
C PHE A 52 -21.03 -2.34 0.29
N ARG A 53 -20.73 -1.51 1.28
CA ARG A 53 -21.04 -1.82 2.68
C ARG A 53 -22.57 -1.94 2.84
N GLU A 54 -23.03 -3.10 3.29
CA GLU A 54 -24.41 -3.29 3.74
C GLU A 54 -24.61 -2.52 5.06
N ASP A 55 -25.80 -1.94 5.25
CA ASP A 55 -26.19 -1.26 6.49
C ASP A 55 -26.31 -2.23 7.67
#